data_AF-A0A9R0IMB7-F1
#
_entry.id   AF-A0A9R0IMB7-F1
#
_cell.length_a   1.000
_cell.length_b   1.000
_cell.length_c   1.000
_cell.angle_alpha   90.00
_cell.angle_beta   90.00
_cell.angle_gamma   90.00
#
_symmetry.space_group_name_H-M   'P 1'
#
loop_
_entity.id
_entity.type
_entity.pdbx_description
1 polymer ?
#
loop_
_entity_poly.entity_id
_entity_poly.type
_entity_poly.pdbx_seq_one_letter_code
_entity_poly.pdbx_strand_id
1 'polypeptide(L)'
;MWLASQDRLKTKSRLLKVGIGLDSNCAICDTSEETVSHLFFDCNYSKECRNLILLWLGLPCYNGDLNKLLKWARKQGSSKFTKQTIYTACAGLVYHVWKARNTAVWEASVPSVQHTVERIQKDTKGRIQQLLGKKVRNSELNWFHSL
;
A
#
# COMPACT_ATOMS: atom_id res chain seq x y z
N MET A 1 -7.63 1.30 5.69
CA MET A 1 -7.85 -0.14 5.44
C MET A 1 -9.32 -0.52 5.36
N TRP A 2 -10.17 -0.18 6.34
CA TRP A 2 -11.57 -0.68 6.38
C TRP A 2 -12.38 -0.41 5.10
N LEU A 3 -12.41 0.83 4.60
CA LEU A 3 -13.12 1.15 3.36
C LEU A 3 -12.56 0.42 2.13
N ALA A 4 -11.23 0.24 2.07
CA ALA A 4 -10.57 -0.50 0.99
C ALA A 4 -10.91 -1.99 1.03
N SER A 5 -10.90 -2.61 2.21
CA SER A 5 -11.25 -4.02 2.38
C SER A 5 -12.72 -4.34 2.11
N GLN A 6 -13.60 -3.34 2.29
CA GLN A 6 -15.03 -3.47 2.02
C GLN A 6 -15.39 -3.14 0.57
N ASP A 7 -14.40 -2.87 -0.28
CA ASP A 7 -14.62 -2.36 -1.64
C ASP A 7 -15.58 -1.15 -1.62
N ARG A 8 -15.38 -0.21 -0.67
CA ARG A 8 -16.21 0.99 -0.44
C ARG A 8 -15.49 2.29 -0.81
N LEU A 9 -14.41 2.18 -1.57
CA LEU A 9 -13.66 3.33 -2.04
C LEU A 9 -14.41 4.05 -3.16
N LYS A 10 -14.30 5.39 -3.18
CA LYS A 10 -14.91 6.26 -4.20
C LYS A 10 -14.09 6.24 -5.49
N THR A 11 -13.98 5.08 -6.12
CA THR A 11 -13.32 4.93 -7.42
C THR A 11 -14.11 5.67 -8.51
N LYS A 12 -13.43 6.11 -9.58
CA LYS A 12 -14.07 6.82 -10.71
C LYS A 12 -15.16 5.98 -11.36
N SER A 13 -14.95 4.67 -11.52
CA SER A 13 -15.99 3.71 -11.96
C SER A 13 -17.28 3.77 -11.14
N ARG A 14 -17.18 3.97 -9.82
CA ARG A 14 -18.36 4.04 -8.94
C ARG A 14 -18.99 5.42 -8.92
N LEU A 15 -18.17 6.47 -9.03
CA LEU A 15 -18.66 7.84 -9.13
C LEU A 15 -19.45 8.03 -10.42
N LEU A 16 -18.98 7.47 -11.54
CA LEU A 16 -19.72 7.49 -12.80
C LEU A 16 -21.08 6.80 -12.71
N LYS A 17 -21.16 5.64 -12.02
CA LYS A 17 -22.44 4.94 -11.82
C LYS A 17 -23.49 5.76 -11.07
N VAL A 18 -23.07 6.80 -10.34
CA VAL A 18 -23.96 7.74 -9.65
C VAL A 18 -24.00 9.11 -10.33
N GLY A 19 -23.55 9.21 -11.58
CA GLY A 19 -23.61 10.42 -12.41
C GLY A 19 -22.53 11.47 -12.10
N ILE A 20 -21.46 11.10 -11.40
CA ILE A 20 -20.37 12.01 -11.01
C ILE A 20 -19.11 11.71 -11.84
N GLY A 21 -18.70 12.66 -12.68
CA GLY A 21 -17.51 12.57 -13.53
C GLY A 21 -17.84 12.33 -15.01
N LEU A 22 -16.82 12.40 -15.87
CA LEU A 22 -16.94 12.20 -17.32
C LEU A 22 -16.17 10.97 -17.81
N ASP A 23 -15.19 10.49 -17.04
CA ASP A 23 -14.34 9.34 -17.38
C ASP A 23 -14.27 8.32 -16.24
N SER A 24 -14.02 7.07 -16.61
CA SER A 24 -13.86 5.95 -15.69
C SER A 24 -12.40 5.59 -15.45
N ASN A 25 -11.47 6.27 -16.12
CA ASN A 25 -10.08 5.85 -16.21
C ASN A 25 -9.35 6.06 -14.88
N CYS A 26 -8.38 5.21 -14.60
CA CYS A 26 -7.52 5.31 -13.44
C CYS A 26 -6.88 6.70 -13.36
N ALA A 27 -7.11 7.43 -12.27
CA ALA A 27 -6.55 8.78 -12.12
C ALA A 27 -5.01 8.79 -12.08
N ILE A 28 -4.37 7.64 -11.86
CA ILE A 28 -2.91 7.52 -11.80
C ILE A 28 -2.31 7.21 -13.17
N CYS A 29 -2.81 6.17 -13.86
CA CYS A 29 -2.17 5.67 -15.08
C CYS A 29 -2.97 5.92 -16.36
N ASP A 30 -4.23 6.32 -16.27
CA ASP A 30 -5.12 6.65 -17.40
C ASP A 30 -5.30 5.56 -18.48
N THR A 31 -4.83 4.33 -18.24
CA THR A 31 -4.84 3.24 -19.25
C THR A 31 -6.03 2.29 -19.14
N SER A 32 -6.75 2.30 -18.03
CA SER A 32 -7.82 1.33 -17.75
C SER A 32 -8.83 1.88 -16.75
N GLU A 33 -10.01 1.26 -16.69
CA GLU A 33 -11.04 1.63 -15.71
C GLU A 33 -10.54 1.54 -14.26
N GLU A 34 -10.78 2.59 -13.48
CA GLU A 34 -10.43 2.67 -12.08
C GLU A 34 -11.36 1.80 -11.24
N THR A 35 -10.98 0.55 -11.04
CA THR A 35 -11.58 -0.35 -10.03
C THR A 35 -10.64 -0.47 -8.83
N VAL A 36 -11.11 -1.00 -7.71
CA VAL A 36 -10.22 -1.30 -6.56
C VAL A 36 -9.17 -2.35 -6.94
N SER A 37 -9.56 -3.35 -7.74
CA SER A 37 -8.63 -4.34 -8.29
C SER A 37 -7.55 -3.65 -9.14
N HIS A 38 -7.96 -2.80 -10.08
CA HIS A 38 -7.01 -2.09 -10.93
C HIS A 38 -6.10 -1.19 -10.10
N LEU A 39 -6.68 -0.32 -9.26
CA LEU A 39 -5.93 0.68 -8.50
C LEU A 39 -4.83 0.07 -7.62
N PHE A 40 -5.06 -1.10 -7.00
CA PHE A 40 -4.09 -1.70 -6.09
C PHE A 40 -3.28 -2.87 -6.70
N PHE A 41 -3.76 -3.50 -7.78
CA PHE A 41 -3.15 -4.72 -8.31
C PHE A 41 -2.75 -4.67 -9.76
N ASP A 42 -3.52 -4.01 -10.63
CA ASP A 42 -3.25 -4.01 -12.07
C ASP A 42 -2.52 -2.77 -12.55
N CYS A 43 -2.70 -1.63 -11.86
CA CYS A 43 -2.04 -0.37 -12.13
C CYS A 43 -0.51 -0.52 -11.98
N ASN A 44 0.23 -0.16 -13.03
CA ASN A 44 1.69 -0.30 -13.07
C ASN A 44 2.36 0.46 -11.92
N TYR A 45 1.89 1.67 -11.63
CA TYR A 45 2.34 2.47 -10.50
C TYR A 45 2.25 1.71 -9.16
N SER A 46 1.09 1.10 -8.89
CA SER A 46 0.85 0.38 -7.65
C SER A 46 1.60 -0.94 -7.58
N LYS A 47 1.76 -1.64 -8.71
CA LYS A 47 2.61 -2.85 -8.81
C LYS A 47 4.05 -2.53 -8.44
N GLU A 48 4.59 -1.44 -8.99
CA GLU A 48 5.97 -1.04 -8.74
C GLU A 48 6.20 -0.63 -7.28
N CYS A 49 5.31 0.21 -6.73
CA CYS A 49 5.33 0.55 -5.30
C CYS A 49 5.29 -0.70 -4.41
N ARG A 50 4.41 -1.66 -4.74
CA ARG A 50 4.29 -2.92 -4.00
C ARG A 50 5.58 -3.72 -4.07
N ASN A 51 6.15 -3.91 -5.25
CA ASN A 51 7.35 -4.71 -5.44
C ASN A 51 8.54 -4.12 -4.68
N LEU A 52 8.73 -2.80 -4.73
CA LEU A 52 9.78 -2.11 -3.98
C LEU A 52 9.60 -2.24 -2.46
N ILE A 53 8.37 -2.15 -1.96
CA ILE A 53 8.09 -2.35 -0.52
C ILE A 53 8.28 -3.80 -0.09
N LEU A 54 7.89 -4.78 -0.91
CA LEU A 54 8.13 -6.20 -0.58
C LEU A 54 9.62 -6.53 -0.60
N LEU A 55 10.35 -6.01 -1.60
CA LEU A 55 11.80 -6.14 -1.69
C LEU A 55 12.48 -5.54 -0.46
N TRP A 56 12.07 -4.32 -0.07
CA TRP A 56 12.56 -3.65 1.13
C TRP A 56 12.37 -4.50 2.39
N LEU A 57 11.23 -5.19 2.52
CA LEU A 57 10.94 -6.08 3.64
C LEU A 57 11.63 -7.45 3.55
N GLY A 58 12.38 -7.74 2.48
CA GLY A 58 12.99 -9.04 2.22
C GLY A 58 11.97 -10.14 1.88
N LEU A 59 10.83 -9.77 1.30
CA LEU A 59 9.75 -10.69 0.94
C LEU A 59 9.69 -10.92 -0.58
N PRO A 60 9.21 -12.10 -1.03
CA PRO A 60 9.04 -12.36 -2.45
C PRO A 60 7.91 -11.49 -3.05
N CYS A 61 7.97 -11.30 -4.36
CA CYS A 61 6.90 -10.63 -5.10
C CYS A 61 5.55 -11.31 -4.89
N TYR A 62 4.48 -10.50 -4.89
CA TYR A 62 3.12 -10.96 -4.64
C TYR A 62 2.16 -10.49 -5.74
N ASN A 63 1.38 -11.41 -6.31
CA ASN A 63 0.46 -11.16 -7.42
C ASN A 63 -0.97 -11.68 -7.13
N GLY A 64 -1.59 -11.24 -6.03
CA GLY A 64 -2.99 -11.53 -5.71
C GLY A 64 -3.72 -10.26 -5.24
N ASP A 65 -4.99 -10.35 -4.83
CA ASP A 65 -5.81 -9.18 -4.43
C ASP A 65 -5.51 -8.62 -3.02
N LEU A 66 -6.22 -7.55 -2.62
CA LEU A 66 -5.99 -6.83 -1.37
C LEU A 66 -6.22 -7.71 -0.15
N ASN A 67 -7.30 -8.47 -0.16
CA ASN A 67 -7.65 -9.33 0.95
C ASN A 67 -6.64 -10.46 1.09
N LYS A 68 -6.19 -11.02 -0.03
CA LYS A 68 -5.16 -12.06 -0.05
C LYS A 68 -3.78 -11.50 0.32
N LEU A 69 -3.41 -10.29 -0.11
CA LEU A 69 -2.15 -9.62 0.30
C LEU A 69 -2.11 -9.45 1.82
N LEU A 70 -3.18 -8.92 2.43
CA LEU A 70 -3.22 -8.73 3.88
C LEU A 70 -3.22 -10.05 4.65
N LYS A 71 -3.92 -11.07 4.16
CA LYS A 71 -3.88 -12.42 4.75
C LYS A 71 -2.50 -13.07 4.62
N TRP A 72 -1.87 -12.92 3.46
CA TRP A 72 -0.53 -13.42 3.18
C TRP A 72 0.50 -12.72 4.07
N ALA A 73 0.45 -11.39 4.18
CA ALA A 73 1.33 -10.57 5.03
C ALA A 73 1.30 -10.99 6.51
N ARG A 74 0.11 -11.35 7.04
CA ARG A 74 -0.02 -11.87 8.42
C ARG A 74 0.66 -13.22 8.65
N LYS A 75 0.86 -14.00 7.58
CA LYS A 75 1.57 -15.29 7.63
C LYS A 75 3.08 -15.13 7.46
N GLN A 76 3.54 -13.97 6.97
CA GLN A 76 4.97 -13.70 6.78
C GLN A 76 5.64 -13.26 8.08
N GLY A 77 6.92 -13.56 8.22
CA GLY A 77 7.71 -13.24 9.41
C GLY A 77 7.62 -14.30 10.51
N SER A 78 8.71 -14.46 11.25
CA SER A 78 8.86 -15.50 12.29
C SER A 78 8.24 -15.09 13.63
N SER A 79 8.07 -13.79 13.89
CA SER A 79 7.62 -13.28 15.17
C SER A 79 6.45 -12.32 15.07
N LYS A 80 5.82 -12.01 16.22
CA LYS A 80 4.77 -11.01 16.32
C LYS A 80 5.26 -9.63 15.86
N PHE A 81 6.50 -9.27 16.18
CA PHE A 81 7.09 -7.99 15.80
C PHE A 81 7.27 -7.89 14.28
N THR A 82 7.94 -8.86 13.67
CA THR A 82 8.14 -8.88 12.21
C THR A 82 6.81 -8.90 11.46
N LYS A 83 5.85 -9.71 11.91
CA LYS A 83 4.48 -9.74 11.37
C LYS A 83 3.81 -8.36 11.41
N GLN A 84 3.95 -7.66 12.52
CA GLN A 84 3.36 -6.33 12.70
C GLN A 84 4.04 -5.27 11.82
N THR A 85 5.36 -5.33 11.65
CA THR A 85 6.11 -4.46 10.72
C THR A 85 5.67 -4.68 9.29
N ILE A 86 5.62 -5.93 8.82
CA ILE A 86 5.17 -6.28 7.47
C ILE A 86 3.73 -5.82 7.26
N TYR A 87 2.83 -6.09 8.22
CA TYR A 87 1.44 -5.66 8.11
C TYR A 87 1.29 -4.14 8.07
N THR A 88 2.11 -3.41 8.85
CA THR A 88 2.12 -1.94 8.87
C THR A 88 2.60 -1.37 7.53
N ALA A 89 3.64 -1.95 6.93
CA ALA A 89 4.12 -1.56 5.61
C ALA A 89 3.06 -1.83 4.52
N CYS A 90 2.41 -3.00 4.52
CA CYS A 90 1.33 -3.29 3.58
C CYS A 90 0.14 -2.34 3.76
N ALA A 91 -0.22 -1.98 5.00
CA ALA A 91 -1.24 -0.99 5.28
C ALA A 91 -0.85 0.41 4.77
N GLY A 92 0.42 0.78 4.95
CA GLY A 92 1.02 2.00 4.43
C GLY A 92 0.95 2.09 2.91
N LEU A 93 1.29 1.00 2.21
CA LEU A 93 1.17 0.90 0.76
C LEU A 93 -0.26 1.22 0.28
N VAL A 94 -1.26 0.57 0.87
CA VAL A 94 -2.68 0.80 0.50
C VAL A 94 -3.08 2.26 0.76
N TYR A 95 -2.66 2.81 1.89
CA TYR A 95 -2.96 4.21 2.23
C TYR A 95 -2.31 5.18 1.25
N HIS A 96 -1.02 5.02 0.97
CA HIS A 96 -0.25 5.95 0.15
C HIS A 96 -0.60 5.85 -1.34
N VAL A 97 -0.95 4.66 -1.86
CA VAL A 97 -1.53 4.52 -3.21
C VAL A 97 -2.88 5.25 -3.29
N TRP A 98 -3.75 5.08 -2.28
CA TRP A 98 -5.02 5.80 -2.23
C TRP A 98 -4.81 7.32 -2.15
N LYS A 99 -3.81 7.76 -1.39
CA LYS A 99 -3.44 9.17 -1.29
C LYS A 99 -2.94 9.70 -2.64
N ALA A 100 -2.03 9.00 -3.31
CA ALA A 100 -1.52 9.35 -4.63
C ALA A 100 -2.66 9.49 -5.65
N ARG A 101 -3.61 8.55 -5.64
CA ARG A 101 -4.84 8.66 -6.45
C ARG A 101 -5.61 9.94 -6.16
N ASN A 102 -5.83 10.27 -4.89
CA ASN A 102 -6.58 11.48 -4.54
C ASN A 102 -5.84 12.76 -4.96
N THR A 103 -4.52 12.80 -4.77
CA THR A 103 -3.69 13.90 -5.29
C THR A 103 -3.85 14.02 -6.81
N ALA A 104 -3.86 12.91 -7.54
CA ALA A 104 -4.09 12.94 -8.99
C ALA A 104 -5.46 13.50 -9.36
N VAL A 105 -6.51 13.20 -8.59
CA VAL A 105 -7.85 13.72 -8.82
C VAL A 105 -7.98 15.21 -8.49
N TRP A 106 -7.41 15.68 -7.38
CA TRP A 106 -7.63 17.04 -6.86
C TRP A 106 -6.57 18.04 -7.29
N GLU A 107 -5.35 17.60 -7.53
CA GLU A 107 -4.18 18.43 -7.82
C GLU A 107 -3.63 18.17 -9.22
N ALA A 108 -4.26 17.27 -10.01
CA ALA A 108 -3.80 16.86 -11.34
C ALA A 108 -2.33 16.41 -11.36
N SER A 109 -1.86 15.83 -10.25
CA SER A 109 -0.46 15.44 -10.07
C SER A 109 -0.35 14.04 -9.47
N VAL A 110 0.55 13.23 -10.03
CA VAL A 110 0.86 11.89 -9.54
C VAL A 110 2.25 11.93 -8.92
N PRO A 111 2.41 11.64 -7.61
CA PRO A 111 3.74 11.54 -7.02
C PRO A 111 4.52 10.40 -7.67
N SER A 112 5.85 10.50 -7.73
CA SER A 112 6.66 9.42 -8.26
C SER A 112 6.56 8.16 -7.40
N VAL A 113 6.78 6.99 -8.00
CA VAL A 113 6.86 5.70 -7.29
C VAL A 113 7.88 5.80 -6.16
N GLN A 114 9.06 6.37 -6.44
CA GLN A 114 10.13 6.55 -5.47
C GLN A 114 9.68 7.38 -4.26
N HIS A 115 9.05 8.54 -4.51
CA HIS A 115 8.54 9.39 -3.43
C HIS A 115 7.55 8.63 -2.54
N THR A 116 6.64 7.89 -3.16
CA THR A 116 5.62 7.12 -2.44
C THR A 116 6.23 5.99 -1.62
N VAL A 117 7.21 5.27 -2.16
CA VAL A 117 7.95 4.22 -1.45
C VAL A 117 8.70 4.78 -0.25
N GLU A 118 9.43 5.89 -0.42
CA GLU A 118 10.15 6.56 0.68
C GLU A 118 9.20 7.01 1.79
N ARG A 119 8.03 7.56 1.42
CA ARG A 119 6.99 7.93 2.38
C ARG A 119 6.46 6.73 3.15
N ILE A 120 6.20 5.60 2.48
CA ILE A 120 5.75 4.37 3.14
C ILE A 120 6.82 3.85 4.10
N GLN A 121 8.08 3.81 3.70
CA GLN A 121 9.19 3.35 4.53
C GLN A 121 9.35 4.23 5.77
N LYS A 122 9.37 5.56 5.59
CA LYS A 122 9.49 6.53 6.69
C LYS A 122 8.34 6.41 7.69
N ASP A 123 7.10 6.39 7.20
CA ASP A 123 5.92 6.31 8.05
C ASP A 123 5.84 4.95 8.78
N THR A 124 6.25 3.86 8.11
CA THR A 124 6.33 2.52 8.72
C THR A 124 7.37 2.48 9.84
N LYS A 125 8.60 2.94 9.57
CA LYS A 125 9.67 2.99 10.58
C LYS A 125 9.25 3.83 11.77
N GLY A 126 8.75 5.05 11.53
CA GLY A 126 8.29 5.93 12.59
C GLY A 126 7.18 5.32 13.44
N ARG A 127 6.20 4.65 12.81
CA ARG A 127 5.11 3.99 13.53
C ARG A 127 5.59 2.81 14.37
N ILE A 128 6.49 1.99 13.83
CA ILE A 128 7.03 0.84 14.57
C ILE A 128 7.90 1.31 15.72
N GLN A 129 8.76 2.31 15.52
CA GLN A 129 9.60 2.90 16.57
C GLN A 129 8.77 3.39 17.77
N GLN A 130 7.64 4.07 17.52
CA GLN A 130 6.71 4.51 18.57
C GLN A 130 6.05 3.35 19.34
N LEU A 131 5.99 2.16 18.74
CA LEU A 131 5.35 0.97 19.31
C LEU A 131 6.37 -0.07 19.81
N LEU A 132 7.68 0.22 19.73
CA LEU A 132 8.73 -0.65 20.25
C LEU A 132 8.62 -0.75 21.77
N GLY A 133 8.23 -1.93 22.26
CA GLY A 133 8.26 -2.26 23.67
C GLY A 133 9.59 -2.92 24.09
N LYS A 134 9.86 -2.99 25.40
CA LYS A 134 11.06 -3.61 25.99
C LYS A 134 11.29 -5.11 25.65
N LYS A 135 10.36 -5.77 24.98
CA LYS A 135 10.35 -7.23 24.75
C LYS A 135 10.77 -7.66 23.34
N VAL A 136 11.25 -6.74 22.50
CA VAL A 136 11.75 -7.08 21.14
C VAL A 136 13.15 -7.67 21.24
N ARG A 137 13.41 -8.79 20.57
CA ARG A 137 14.73 -9.45 20.59
C ARG A 137 15.76 -8.64 19.80
N ASN A 138 17.03 -8.70 20.18
CA ASN A 138 18.11 -7.97 19.48
C ASN A 138 18.21 -8.34 17.99
N SER A 139 17.98 -9.60 17.61
CA SER A 139 17.99 -9.99 16.19
C SER A 139 16.87 -9.34 15.38
N GLU A 140 15.71 -9.10 16.00
CA GLU A 140 14.57 -8.43 15.37
C GLU A 140 14.79 -6.93 15.25
N LEU A 141 15.44 -6.32 16.26
CA LEU A 141 15.88 -4.93 16.21
C LEU A 141 16.94 -4.73 15.13
N ASN A 142 17.94 -5.60 15.04
CA ASN A 142 18.98 -5.53 14.01
C ASN A 142 18.38 -5.64 12.60
N TRP A 143 17.46 -6.59 12.38
CA TRP A 143 16.70 -6.67 11.14
C TRP A 143 15.95 -5.37 10.85
N PHE A 144 15.18 -4.85 11.82
CA PHE A 144 14.42 -3.61 11.65
C PHE A 144 15.30 -2.37 11.39
N HIS A 145 16.49 -2.31 11.97
CA HIS A 145 17.45 -1.24 11.73
C HIS A 145 18.17 -1.37 10.39
N SER A 146 18.23 -2.58 9.82
CA SER A 146 18.78 -2.82 8.47
C SER A 146 17.80 -2.49 7.34
N LEU A 147 16.49 -2.43 7.63
CA LEU A 147 15.49 -1.82 6.76
C LEU A 147 15.77 -0.32 6.64
#